data_AF-A0A7V6X5W3-F1
#
_entry.id   AF-A0A7V6X5W3-F1
#
_cell.length_a   1.000
_cell.length_b   1.000
_cell.length_c   1.000
_cell.angle_alpha   90.00
_cell.angle_beta   90.00
_cell.angle_gamma   90.00
#
_symmetry.space_group_name_H-M   'P 1'
#
loop_
_entity.id
_entity.type
_entity.pdbx_description
1 polymer ?
#
loop_
_entity_poly.entity_id
_entity_poly.type
_entity_poly.pdbx_seq_one_letter_code
_entity_poly.pdbx_strand_id
1 'polypeptide(L)'
;MRRFSKVCLIVFVIPTIIFWLFLVKQISPEPSQVSGLVEVNEPSEIVITISALGDCALGNEFAQRGHTFADVYAEKGAAYFFANVKEVLAADDLTIANLETCLTNEHQKRNKSVEKTPFWIKGEPGYTQILKEASIEVVNIANNHTFDYGQLGFEETLQSLDKADIAYCGYEHEVIKEIKGIKIGFMGFCQFGNREKQLNKEIKEQIKTLKTKVDLMIVSFHWGSELAVKPSPKQYELAKIAVEAGADLVLGHHPHVLQGIGEYQGKTVVFSLGNFCFGANRLPHDRDTIIYQHRFIFKNGKLVKSQNIIIPCSMTTTRGLNDFQPTILSGGEALRVRQKLFERTQMIVWPD
;
A
#
# COMPACT_ATOMS: atom_id res chain seq x y z
N MET A 1 40.39 -66.77 26.14
CA MET A 1 41.64 -67.25 25.53
C MET A 1 41.86 -66.53 24.20
N ARG A 2 43.11 -66.07 23.95
CA ARG A 2 43.65 -65.35 22.74
C ARG A 2 43.21 -63.87 22.62
N ARG A 3 43.93 -62.88 23.19
CA ARG A 3 45.21 -62.21 22.80
C ARG A 3 45.21 -61.63 21.38
N PHE A 4 45.22 -60.30 21.28
CA PHE A 4 46.22 -59.55 20.49
C PHE A 4 46.44 -58.16 21.10
N SER A 5 47.70 -57.86 21.39
CA SER A 5 48.22 -56.61 21.94
C SER A 5 48.84 -55.78 20.82
N LYS A 6 48.68 -54.44 20.83
CA LYS A 6 49.70 -53.50 20.34
C LYS A 6 49.68 -52.23 21.18
N VAL A 7 50.87 -51.89 21.69
CA VAL A 7 51.25 -50.69 22.44
C VAL A 7 52.31 -49.96 21.61
N CYS A 8 52.22 -48.63 21.50
CA CYS A 8 53.28 -47.64 21.24
C CYS A 8 52.72 -46.30 21.78
N LEU A 9 53.05 -45.75 22.96
CA LEU A 9 54.29 -45.19 23.55
C LEU A 9 54.56 -43.70 23.19
N ILE A 10 54.19 -42.82 24.16
CA ILE A 10 54.90 -41.64 24.74
C ILE A 10 55.31 -40.46 23.83
N VAL A 11 54.94 -39.20 24.21
CA VAL A 11 55.84 -38.10 24.69
C VAL A 11 55.07 -37.05 25.54
N PHE A 12 55.75 -36.62 26.62
CA PHE A 12 55.56 -35.65 27.73
C PHE A 12 54.95 -34.26 27.40
N VAL A 13 54.40 -33.45 28.33
CA VAL A 13 55.06 -32.75 29.47
C VAL A 13 54.06 -32.29 30.56
N ILE A 14 54.41 -32.50 31.84
CA ILE A 14 53.91 -31.85 33.09
C ILE A 14 55.14 -31.13 33.68
N PRO A 15 55.08 -29.88 34.22
CA PRO A 15 54.88 -29.61 35.67
C PRO A 15 54.31 -28.19 35.98
N THR A 16 53.90 -27.72 37.16
CA THR A 16 53.68 -28.20 38.54
C THR A 16 52.97 -27.05 39.27
N ILE A 17 52.14 -27.41 40.25
CA ILE A 17 51.52 -26.54 41.25
C ILE A 17 52.59 -26.06 42.25
N ILE A 18 52.27 -24.95 42.95
CA ILE A 18 52.73 -24.51 44.29
C ILE A 18 53.58 -23.23 44.25
N PHE A 19 52.94 -22.08 44.51
CA PHE A 19 53.47 -21.08 45.43
C PHE A 19 52.37 -20.16 45.96
N TRP A 20 52.28 -20.08 47.29
CA TRP A 20 51.83 -18.93 48.08
C TRP A 20 50.33 -18.68 48.35
N LEU A 21 49.84 -19.47 49.31
CA LEU A 21 48.97 -18.97 50.39
C LEU A 21 49.83 -18.21 51.41
N PHE A 22 49.90 -16.88 51.31
CA PHE A 22 50.20 -15.97 52.43
C PHE A 22 49.89 -14.53 52.00
N LEU A 23 48.64 -14.10 52.20
CA LEU A 23 48.24 -12.74 52.61
C LEU A 23 46.70 -12.63 52.56
N VAL A 24 46.07 -13.23 53.57
CA VAL A 24 44.80 -12.68 54.07
C VAL A 24 45.18 -11.47 54.91
N LYS A 25 44.98 -10.27 54.38
CA LYS A 25 44.77 -9.07 55.20
C LYS A 25 43.64 -8.28 54.57
N GLN A 26 42.60 -8.10 55.37
CA GLN A 26 41.45 -7.23 55.13
C GLN A 26 41.85 -5.95 54.40
N ILE A 27 41.15 -5.63 53.31
CA ILE A 27 40.57 -4.32 53.00
C ILE A 27 39.38 -4.64 52.07
N SER A 28 38.17 -4.36 52.55
CA SER A 28 36.96 -4.33 51.74
C SER A 28 37.15 -3.31 50.61
N PRO A 29 36.75 -3.58 49.36
CA PRO A 29 36.57 -2.48 48.42
C PRO A 29 35.34 -1.69 48.89
N GLU A 30 35.53 -0.39 49.18
CA GLU A 30 34.42 0.56 49.22
C GLU A 30 33.63 0.49 47.90
N PRO A 31 32.33 0.83 47.88
CA PRO A 31 31.58 0.92 46.65
C PRO A 31 32.15 2.07 45.82
N SER A 32 32.96 1.74 44.81
CA SER A 32 33.34 2.69 43.78
C SER A 32 32.07 3.18 43.11
N GLN A 33 31.82 4.50 43.21
CA GLN A 33 30.85 5.20 42.37
C GLN A 33 31.16 4.88 40.90
N VAL A 34 30.41 3.96 40.31
CA VAL A 34 30.33 3.84 38.86
C VAL A 34 29.44 4.98 38.42
N SER A 35 30.08 6.10 38.10
CA SER A 35 29.50 7.20 37.36
C SER A 35 28.78 6.65 36.13
N GLY A 36 27.53 7.08 35.95
CA GLY A 36 26.63 6.57 34.92
C GLY A 36 27.30 6.47 33.56
N LEU A 37 27.33 5.25 33.02
CA LEU A 37 27.31 5.06 31.59
C LEU A 37 25.97 5.64 31.13
N VAL A 38 26.00 6.86 30.61
CA VAL A 38 24.94 7.33 29.73
C VAL A 38 24.99 6.37 28.56
N GLU A 39 24.04 5.44 28.48
CA GLU A 39 23.72 4.78 27.23
C GLU A 39 23.45 5.91 26.25
N VAL A 40 24.42 6.17 25.37
CA VAL A 40 24.18 6.95 24.18
C VAL A 40 23.24 6.06 23.37
N ASN A 41 21.94 6.24 23.56
CA ASN A 41 20.93 5.61 22.73
C ASN A 41 21.25 6.06 21.29
N GLU A 42 21.88 5.18 20.53
CA GLU A 42 21.92 5.26 19.07
C GLU A 42 20.50 5.63 18.65
N PRO A 43 20.30 6.77 17.95
CA PRO A 43 18.95 7.26 17.75
C PRO A 43 18.15 6.21 16.98
N SER A 44 17.08 5.74 17.62
CA SER A 44 16.29 4.61 17.15
C SER A 44 15.76 4.90 15.75
N GLU A 45 16.15 4.06 14.79
CA GLU A 45 15.61 4.10 13.44
C GLU A 45 14.13 3.72 13.49
N ILE A 46 13.26 4.58 12.94
CA ILE A 46 11.83 4.28 12.79
C ILE A 46 11.60 3.93 11.33
N VAL A 47 11.11 2.72 11.08
CA VAL A 47 10.69 2.29 9.75
C VAL A 47 9.17 2.23 9.72
N ILE A 48 8.59 2.95 8.76
CA ILE A 48 7.16 2.92 8.45
C ILE A 48 6.98 2.23 7.10
N THR A 49 6.23 1.14 7.06
CA THR A 49 5.90 0.41 5.83
C THR A 49 4.45 0.71 5.44
N ILE A 50 4.27 1.36 4.28
CA ILE A 50 2.93 1.60 3.71
C ILE A 50 2.73 0.65 2.54
N SER A 51 1.66 -0.15 2.53
CA SER A 51 1.24 -0.89 1.34
C SER A 51 0.23 -0.07 0.55
N ALA A 52 0.41 0.01 -0.77
CA ALA A 52 -0.54 0.61 -1.69
C ALA A 52 -1.05 -0.45 -2.66
N LEU A 53 -2.38 -0.50 -2.79
CA LEU A 53 -3.10 -1.45 -3.64
C LEU A 53 -3.73 -0.74 -4.83
N GLY A 54 -3.99 -1.50 -5.89
CA GLY A 54 -4.68 -1.02 -7.07
C GLY A 54 -6.17 -0.74 -6.88
N ASP A 55 -6.88 -0.61 -8.00
CA ASP A 55 -8.31 -0.32 -8.03
C ASP A 55 -9.13 -1.43 -7.38
N CYS A 56 -9.91 -1.05 -6.37
CA CYS A 56 -10.84 -1.91 -5.66
C CYS A 56 -12.28 -1.46 -5.94
N ALA A 57 -12.96 -2.19 -6.82
CA ALA A 57 -14.38 -2.01 -7.11
C ALA A 57 -15.15 -3.10 -6.37
N LEU A 58 -15.55 -2.83 -5.12
CA LEU A 58 -16.30 -3.78 -4.30
C LEU A 58 -17.76 -3.81 -4.74
N GLY A 59 -18.11 -4.73 -5.63
CA GLY A 59 -19.43 -4.81 -6.23
C GLY A 59 -19.36 -4.90 -7.75
N ASN A 60 -20.48 -4.71 -8.43
CA ASN A 60 -20.57 -4.92 -9.87
C ASN A 60 -21.60 -4.00 -10.52
N GLU A 61 -21.70 -4.08 -11.84
CA GLU A 61 -22.84 -3.53 -12.56
C GLU A 61 -24.10 -4.37 -12.28
N PHE A 62 -25.24 -3.70 -12.05
CA PHE A 62 -26.54 -4.28 -11.69
C PHE A 62 -27.14 -5.29 -12.73
N ALA A 63 -26.45 -5.58 -13.84
CA ALA A 63 -26.98 -6.43 -14.92
C ALA A 63 -26.28 -7.80 -15.05
N GLN A 64 -25.32 -8.14 -14.20
CA GLN A 64 -24.58 -9.41 -14.31
C GLN A 64 -25.39 -10.56 -13.68
N ARG A 65 -25.51 -11.69 -14.41
CA ARG A 65 -26.11 -12.94 -13.89
C ARG A 65 -25.04 -14.01 -13.71
N GLY A 66 -25.05 -14.69 -12.56
CA GLY A 66 -24.21 -15.83 -12.18
C GLY A 66 -22.72 -15.49 -12.00
N HIS A 67 -22.10 -15.91 -10.90
CA HIS A 67 -20.71 -15.62 -10.55
C HIS A 67 -20.37 -14.11 -10.56
N THR A 68 -21.23 -13.33 -9.90
CA THR A 68 -21.03 -11.91 -9.62
C THR A 68 -20.25 -11.69 -8.32
N PHE A 69 -19.80 -10.46 -8.07
CA PHE A 69 -19.18 -10.11 -6.79
C PHE A 69 -20.11 -10.40 -5.60
N ALA A 70 -21.41 -10.12 -5.77
CA ALA A 70 -22.43 -10.41 -4.77
C ALA A 70 -22.64 -11.91 -4.52
N ASP A 71 -22.63 -12.73 -5.59
CA ASP A 71 -22.72 -14.19 -5.45
C ASP A 71 -21.53 -14.74 -4.65
N VAL A 72 -20.31 -14.29 -4.97
CA VAL A 72 -19.09 -14.69 -4.26
C VAL A 72 -19.12 -14.23 -2.80
N TYR A 73 -19.57 -13.00 -2.53
CA TYR A 73 -19.71 -12.51 -1.15
C TYR A 73 -20.74 -13.33 -0.36
N ALA A 74 -21.90 -13.63 -0.96
CA ALA A 74 -22.95 -14.41 -0.31
C ALA A 74 -22.49 -15.85 0.02
N GLU A 75 -21.66 -16.45 -0.84
CA GLU A 75 -21.15 -17.80 -0.64
C GLU A 75 -19.96 -17.86 0.33
N LYS A 76 -19.00 -16.92 0.20
CA LYS A 76 -17.69 -17.00 0.85
C LYS A 76 -17.49 -16.02 2.00
N GLY A 77 -18.30 -14.97 2.09
CA GLY A 77 -18.18 -13.90 3.08
C GLY A 77 -17.02 -12.92 2.83
N ALA A 78 -16.90 -11.92 3.69
CA ALA A 78 -15.96 -10.81 3.53
C ALA A 78 -14.48 -11.22 3.55
N ALA A 79 -14.11 -12.15 4.45
CA ALA A 79 -12.72 -12.57 4.65
C ALA A 79 -12.10 -13.28 3.44
N TYR A 80 -12.92 -13.74 2.48
CA TYR A 80 -12.46 -14.44 1.30
C TYR A 80 -11.64 -13.55 0.36
N PHE A 81 -12.09 -12.32 0.08
CA PHE A 81 -11.57 -11.51 -1.03
C PHE A 81 -10.07 -11.21 -0.91
N PHE A 82 -9.56 -10.94 0.29
CA PHE A 82 -8.14 -10.63 0.50
C PHE A 82 -7.37 -11.75 1.21
N ALA A 83 -7.95 -12.94 1.36
CA ALA A 83 -7.35 -14.03 2.14
C ALA A 83 -5.91 -14.36 1.73
N ASN A 84 -5.61 -14.37 0.43
CA ASN A 84 -4.29 -14.77 -0.10
C ASN A 84 -3.22 -13.67 -0.01
N VAL A 85 -3.58 -12.47 0.44
CA VAL A 85 -2.66 -11.33 0.63
C VAL A 85 -2.68 -10.79 2.07
N LYS A 86 -3.65 -11.21 2.89
CA LYS A 86 -3.90 -10.68 4.24
C LYS A 86 -2.66 -10.69 5.13
N GLU A 87 -1.85 -11.76 5.10
CA GLU A 87 -0.65 -11.84 5.93
C GLU A 87 0.39 -10.75 5.61
N VAL A 88 0.49 -10.34 4.34
CA VAL A 88 1.41 -9.27 3.92
C VAL A 88 0.89 -7.91 4.35
N LEU A 89 -0.42 -7.68 4.24
CA LEU A 89 -1.05 -6.41 4.63
C LEU A 89 -1.08 -6.25 6.14
N ALA A 90 -1.42 -7.30 6.89
CA ALA A 90 -1.41 -7.27 8.35
C ALA A 90 -0.01 -7.10 8.97
N ALA A 91 1.06 -7.28 8.18
CA ALA A 91 2.44 -7.12 8.62
C ALA A 91 3.02 -5.72 8.33
N ASP A 92 2.29 -4.86 7.61
CA ASP A 92 2.69 -3.48 7.40
C ASP A 92 2.21 -2.55 8.52
N ASP A 93 2.46 -1.25 8.37
CA ASP A 93 2.00 -0.25 9.34
C ASP A 93 0.66 0.40 8.94
N LEU A 94 0.33 0.37 7.65
CA LEU A 94 -0.90 0.91 7.05
C LEU A 94 -1.00 0.49 5.58
N THR A 95 -2.20 0.07 5.18
CA THR A 95 -2.56 -0.15 3.77
C THR A 95 -3.51 0.94 3.25
N ILE A 96 -3.23 1.40 2.04
CA ILE A 96 -4.10 2.29 1.25
C ILE A 96 -4.55 1.63 -0.06
N ALA A 97 -5.81 1.81 -0.43
CA ALA A 97 -6.38 1.35 -1.71
C ALA A 97 -7.20 2.45 -2.40
N ASN A 98 -7.48 2.31 -3.70
CA ASN A 98 -8.49 3.14 -4.37
C ASN A 98 -9.85 2.43 -4.35
N LEU A 99 -10.86 3.05 -3.72
CA LEU A 99 -12.21 2.51 -3.64
C LEU A 99 -13.07 3.08 -4.78
N GLU A 100 -13.12 2.34 -5.88
CA GLU A 100 -13.76 2.74 -7.13
C GLU A 100 -15.20 2.20 -7.23
N THR A 101 -16.02 2.56 -6.25
CA THR A 101 -17.43 2.15 -6.20
C THR A 101 -18.25 3.00 -5.23
N CYS A 102 -19.57 3.04 -5.41
CA CYS A 102 -20.48 3.46 -4.35
C CYS A 102 -20.85 2.25 -3.47
N LEU A 103 -20.80 2.42 -2.15
CA LEU A 103 -21.31 1.46 -1.15
C LEU A 103 -22.61 2.01 -0.55
N THR A 104 -23.73 1.69 -1.18
CA THR A 104 -25.00 2.42 -0.99
C THR A 104 -26.21 1.50 -1.14
N ASN A 105 -27.34 1.85 -0.50
CA ASN A 105 -28.62 1.22 -0.77
C ASN A 105 -29.40 1.93 -1.90
N GLU A 106 -28.97 3.12 -2.34
CA GLU A 106 -29.60 3.87 -3.43
C GLU A 106 -29.64 3.05 -4.74
N HIS A 107 -30.74 3.16 -5.46
CA HIS A 107 -30.99 2.47 -6.73
C HIS A 107 -31.07 3.44 -7.91
N GLN A 108 -31.24 4.73 -7.66
CA GLN A 108 -31.25 5.78 -8.66
C GLN A 108 -29.84 6.03 -9.19
N LYS A 109 -29.60 5.54 -10.40
CA LYS A 109 -28.37 5.80 -11.15
C LYS A 109 -28.29 7.27 -11.56
N ARG A 110 -27.09 7.85 -11.42
CA ARG A 110 -26.74 9.12 -12.08
C ARG A 110 -26.92 8.98 -13.58
N ASN A 111 -27.45 10.00 -14.23
CA ASN A 111 -27.53 10.02 -15.68
C ASN A 111 -26.12 10.14 -16.31
N LYS A 112 -25.72 9.11 -17.05
CA LYS A 112 -24.47 9.04 -17.83
C LYS A 112 -24.74 8.90 -19.34
N SER A 113 -25.93 9.26 -19.83
CA SER A 113 -26.34 9.02 -21.22
C SER A 113 -25.48 9.71 -22.29
N VAL A 114 -24.68 10.70 -21.89
CA VAL A 114 -23.73 11.43 -22.76
C VAL A 114 -22.33 10.80 -22.78
N GLU A 115 -22.06 9.82 -21.91
CA GLU A 115 -20.80 9.08 -21.89
C GLU A 115 -20.79 8.01 -22.98
N LYS A 116 -19.61 7.79 -23.59
CA LYS A 116 -19.48 6.84 -24.70
C LYS A 116 -19.82 5.41 -24.30
N THR A 117 -19.53 5.03 -23.05
CA THR A 117 -19.78 3.69 -22.51
C THR A 117 -20.21 3.86 -21.05
N PRO A 118 -21.51 4.14 -20.81
CA PRO A 118 -21.98 4.44 -19.47
C PRO A 118 -21.94 3.17 -18.61
N PHE A 119 -21.27 3.26 -17.48
CA PHE A 119 -21.05 2.15 -16.56
C PHE A 119 -21.25 2.61 -15.11
N TRP A 120 -21.90 1.76 -14.31
CA TRP A 120 -22.21 2.06 -12.90
C TRP A 120 -21.76 0.90 -12.01
N ILE A 121 -21.02 1.22 -10.96
CA ILE A 121 -20.48 0.25 -10.00
C ILE A 121 -21.18 0.46 -8.66
N LYS A 122 -21.86 -0.58 -8.17
CA LYS A 122 -22.52 -0.57 -6.85
C LYS A 122 -22.05 -1.74 -6.02
N GLY A 123 -21.68 -1.46 -4.78
CA GLY A 123 -21.57 -2.43 -3.70
C GLY A 123 -22.62 -2.19 -2.62
N GLU A 124 -22.84 -3.22 -1.81
CA GLU A 124 -23.65 -3.11 -0.60
C GLU A 124 -22.85 -2.37 0.50
N PRO A 125 -23.49 -1.56 1.36
CA PRO A 125 -22.82 -0.89 2.49
C PRO A 125 -21.96 -1.83 3.36
N GLY A 126 -22.40 -3.09 3.52
CA GLY A 126 -21.70 -4.11 4.28
C GLY A 126 -20.37 -4.57 3.67
N TYR A 127 -20.08 -4.29 2.39
CA TYR A 127 -18.81 -4.66 1.76
C TYR A 127 -17.61 -3.91 2.34
N THR A 128 -17.82 -2.87 3.13
CA THR A 128 -16.77 -2.28 3.98
C THR A 128 -16.09 -3.31 4.90
N GLN A 129 -16.78 -4.39 5.29
CA GLN A 129 -16.15 -5.47 6.05
C GLN A 129 -15.04 -6.19 5.28
N ILE A 130 -15.09 -6.19 3.94
CA ILE A 130 -14.01 -6.73 3.11
C ILE A 130 -12.71 -5.95 3.35
N LEU A 131 -12.80 -4.62 3.44
CA LEU A 131 -11.66 -3.74 3.71
C LEU A 131 -11.09 -3.98 5.11
N LYS A 132 -11.97 -4.10 6.13
CA LYS A 132 -11.54 -4.40 7.51
C LYS A 132 -10.83 -5.74 7.62
N GLU A 133 -11.40 -6.79 7.00
CA GLU A 133 -10.80 -8.13 7.01
C GLU A 133 -9.46 -8.21 6.29
N ALA A 134 -9.22 -7.27 5.36
CA ALA A 134 -7.99 -7.17 4.59
C ALA A 134 -6.87 -6.37 5.27
N SER A 135 -7.12 -5.76 6.43
CA SER A 135 -6.21 -4.76 7.03
C SER A 135 -5.96 -3.58 6.08
N ILE A 136 -7.04 -3.00 5.55
CA ILE A 136 -7.01 -1.73 4.78
C ILE A 136 -7.55 -0.63 5.69
N GLU A 137 -6.76 0.40 5.95
CA GLU A 137 -7.12 1.47 6.89
C GLU A 137 -7.48 2.79 6.19
N VAL A 138 -7.00 3.01 4.97
CA VAL A 138 -7.25 4.23 4.19
C VAL A 138 -7.72 3.89 2.77
N VAL A 139 -8.72 4.61 2.28
CA VAL A 139 -9.12 4.53 0.87
C VAL A 139 -9.11 5.91 0.19
N ASN A 140 -8.64 5.95 -1.05
CA ASN A 140 -8.96 7.07 -1.94
C ASN A 140 -10.37 6.88 -2.50
N ILE A 141 -11.22 7.89 -2.30
CA ILE A 141 -12.58 7.93 -2.86
C ILE A 141 -12.72 8.95 -4.00
N ALA A 142 -11.68 9.68 -4.37
CA ALA A 142 -11.74 10.57 -5.52
C ALA A 142 -11.51 9.77 -6.81
N ASN A 143 -12.60 9.36 -7.47
CA ASN A 143 -12.58 8.67 -8.76
C ASN A 143 -13.85 8.96 -9.58
N ASN A 144 -13.96 8.38 -10.78
CA ASN A 144 -15.08 8.59 -11.71
C ASN A 144 -16.36 7.82 -11.31
N HIS A 145 -16.27 6.84 -10.41
CA HIS A 145 -17.38 5.98 -10.00
C HIS A 145 -18.02 6.36 -8.65
N THR A 146 -17.40 7.27 -7.89
CA THR A 146 -17.87 7.72 -6.58
C THR A 146 -19.28 8.32 -6.56
N PHE A 147 -19.73 8.86 -7.70
CA PHE A 147 -21.05 9.48 -7.86
C PHE A 147 -21.97 8.70 -8.80
N ASP A 148 -21.75 7.40 -8.98
CA ASP A 148 -22.57 6.56 -9.85
C ASP A 148 -24.04 6.53 -9.41
N TYR A 149 -24.30 6.64 -8.11
CA TYR A 149 -25.64 6.71 -7.53
C TYR A 149 -25.95 8.09 -6.97
N GLY A 150 -25.36 9.13 -7.60
CA GLY A 150 -25.59 10.51 -7.26
C GLY A 150 -25.01 10.92 -5.90
N GLN A 151 -25.45 12.08 -5.41
CA GLN A 151 -24.98 12.65 -4.15
C GLN A 151 -25.35 11.77 -2.94
N LEU A 152 -26.54 11.18 -2.94
CA LEU A 152 -26.97 10.29 -1.87
C LEU A 152 -26.11 9.02 -1.82
N GLY A 153 -25.80 8.41 -2.97
CA GLY A 153 -24.89 7.26 -3.02
C GLY A 153 -23.48 7.56 -2.52
N PHE A 154 -22.98 8.77 -2.80
CA PHE A 154 -21.71 9.25 -2.25
C PHE A 154 -21.77 9.39 -0.71
N GLU A 155 -22.77 10.09 -0.19
CA GLU A 155 -22.94 10.31 1.25
C GLU A 155 -23.11 9.01 2.03
N GLU A 156 -23.90 8.06 1.52
CA GLU A 156 -24.04 6.73 2.11
C GLU A 156 -22.74 5.92 2.07
N THR A 157 -21.92 6.11 1.04
CA THR A 157 -20.59 5.49 0.97
C THR A 157 -19.71 6.00 2.11
N LEU A 158 -19.68 7.32 2.34
CA LEU A 158 -18.93 7.91 3.46
C LEU A 158 -19.41 7.38 4.81
N GLN A 159 -20.73 7.36 5.03
CA GLN A 159 -21.32 6.84 6.27
C GLN A 159 -20.98 5.35 6.48
N SER A 160 -20.89 4.57 5.40
CA SER A 160 -20.52 3.15 5.48
C SER A 160 -19.06 3.00 5.89
N LEU A 161 -18.16 3.81 5.35
CA LEU A 161 -16.74 3.83 5.69
C LEU A 161 -16.53 4.27 7.15
N ASP A 162 -17.21 5.33 7.60
CA ASP A 162 -17.19 5.80 8.99
C ASP A 162 -17.62 4.70 9.97
N LYS A 163 -18.74 4.02 9.70
CA LYS A 163 -19.23 2.90 10.54
C LYS A 163 -18.24 1.74 10.60
N ALA A 164 -17.44 1.57 9.56
CA ALA A 164 -16.42 0.54 9.47
C ALA A 164 -15.06 0.98 10.04
N ASP A 165 -14.91 2.22 10.49
CA ASP A 165 -13.61 2.80 10.90
C ASP A 165 -12.54 2.73 9.79
N ILE A 166 -12.98 2.91 8.55
CA ILE A 166 -12.10 3.03 7.38
C ILE A 166 -11.95 4.51 7.06
N ALA A 167 -10.73 5.04 7.15
CA ALA A 167 -10.49 6.44 6.80
C ALA A 167 -10.54 6.62 5.29
N TYR A 168 -10.99 7.78 4.83
CA TYR A 168 -11.10 8.07 3.41
C TYR A 168 -10.55 9.46 3.09
N CYS A 169 -9.75 9.53 2.01
CA CYS A 169 -9.26 10.78 1.44
C CYS A 169 -9.79 10.95 0.02
N GLY A 170 -9.94 12.19 -0.43
CA GLY A 170 -10.48 12.48 -1.75
C GLY A 170 -11.35 13.72 -1.77
N TYR A 171 -11.26 14.49 -2.86
CA TYR A 171 -11.98 15.74 -3.04
C TYR A 171 -11.63 16.79 -1.98
N GLU A 172 -12.44 16.94 -0.94
CA GLU A 172 -12.21 17.85 0.19
C GLU A 172 -11.87 17.11 1.49
N HIS A 173 -11.86 15.77 1.47
CA HIS A 173 -11.55 14.95 2.63
C HIS A 173 -10.04 14.69 2.74
N GLU A 174 -9.44 15.14 3.84
CA GLU A 174 -8.06 14.85 4.23
C GLU A 174 -8.02 13.85 5.39
N VAL A 175 -6.99 13.00 5.40
CA VAL A 175 -6.73 12.08 6.53
C VAL A 175 -5.35 12.37 7.10
N ILE A 176 -5.25 12.41 8.43
CA ILE A 176 -3.97 12.37 9.15
C ILE A 176 -3.99 11.13 10.05
N LYS A 177 -2.99 10.26 9.91
CA LYS A 177 -2.74 9.13 10.83
C LYS A 177 -1.38 9.34 11.48
N GLU A 178 -1.30 9.11 12.78
CA GLU A 178 -0.03 9.11 13.50
C GLU A 178 0.43 7.67 13.71
N ILE A 179 1.58 7.31 13.15
CA ILE A 179 2.14 5.95 13.19
C ILE A 179 3.56 6.05 13.73
N LYS A 180 3.85 5.36 14.84
CA LYS A 180 5.16 5.37 15.49
C LYS A 180 5.68 6.80 15.75
N GLY A 181 4.78 7.74 16.06
CA GLY A 181 5.09 9.15 16.32
C GLY A 181 5.31 10.03 15.07
N ILE A 182 5.08 9.50 13.86
CA ILE A 182 5.16 10.24 12.59
C ILE A 182 3.75 10.50 12.08
N LYS A 183 3.43 11.76 11.78
CA LYS A 183 2.15 12.16 11.20
C LYS A 183 2.19 12.01 9.69
N ILE A 184 1.29 11.20 9.16
CA ILE A 184 1.16 10.91 7.74
C ILE A 184 -0.17 11.49 7.24
N GLY A 185 -0.08 12.42 6.30
CA GLY A 185 -1.21 13.00 5.60
C GLY A 185 -1.53 12.21 4.33
N PHE A 186 -2.82 12.01 4.07
CA PHE A 186 -3.32 11.38 2.85
C PHE A 186 -4.31 12.31 2.14
N MET A 187 -4.11 12.48 0.83
CA MET A 187 -5.02 13.22 -0.06
C MET A 187 -5.31 12.42 -1.32
N GLY A 188 -6.46 12.69 -1.92
CA GLY A 188 -6.98 11.98 -3.08
C GLY A 188 -7.55 12.93 -4.12
N PHE A 189 -7.26 12.69 -5.40
CA PHE A 189 -7.72 13.54 -6.50
C PHE A 189 -8.21 12.72 -7.69
N CYS A 190 -9.24 13.22 -8.37
CA CYS A 190 -9.77 12.64 -9.60
C CYS A 190 -9.53 13.61 -10.76
N GLN A 191 -8.95 13.13 -11.86
CA GLN A 191 -8.75 13.93 -13.07
C GLN A 191 -10.09 14.31 -13.73
N PHE A 192 -11.12 13.48 -13.56
CA PHE A 192 -12.32 13.51 -14.37
C PHE A 192 -13.45 14.38 -13.78
N GLY A 193 -14.37 14.78 -14.65
CA GLY A 193 -15.57 15.51 -14.28
C GLY A 193 -15.37 17.03 -14.20
N ASN A 194 -16.36 17.72 -13.64
CA ASN A 194 -16.45 19.18 -13.69
C ASN A 194 -15.31 19.92 -12.94
N ARG A 195 -14.55 19.21 -12.10
CA ARG A 195 -13.42 19.76 -11.33
C ARG A 195 -12.10 19.80 -12.11
N GLU A 196 -12.01 19.19 -13.29
CA GLU A 196 -10.78 19.14 -14.10
C GLU A 196 -10.13 20.52 -14.31
N LYS A 197 -10.95 21.56 -14.51
CA LYS A 197 -10.48 22.94 -14.76
C LYS A 197 -9.77 23.58 -13.55
N GLN A 198 -10.16 23.21 -12.33
CA GLN A 198 -9.60 23.79 -11.09
C GLN A 198 -8.61 22.86 -10.41
N LEU A 199 -8.51 21.61 -10.88
CA LEU A 199 -7.75 20.53 -10.28
C LEU A 199 -6.30 20.92 -9.93
N ASN A 200 -5.58 21.55 -10.85
CA ASN A 200 -4.19 21.98 -10.59
C ASN A 200 -4.07 22.91 -9.38
N LYS A 201 -5.03 23.85 -9.24
CA LYS A 201 -5.08 24.79 -8.12
C LYS A 201 -5.46 24.08 -6.83
N GLU A 202 -6.48 23.23 -6.88
CA GLU A 202 -6.96 22.42 -5.75
C GLU A 202 -5.82 21.56 -5.17
N ILE A 203 -5.11 20.80 -6.02
CA ILE A 203 -3.96 19.97 -5.61
C ILE A 203 -2.92 20.80 -4.87
N LYS A 204 -2.51 21.93 -5.47
CA LYS A 204 -1.46 22.78 -4.91
C LYS A 204 -1.85 23.37 -3.56
N GLU A 205 -3.08 23.87 -3.43
CA GLU A 205 -3.54 24.54 -2.21
C GLU A 205 -3.80 23.54 -1.08
N GLN A 206 -4.45 22.42 -1.39
CA GLN A 206 -4.75 21.39 -0.40
C GLN A 206 -3.47 20.73 0.13
N ILE A 207 -2.57 20.27 -0.75
CA ILE A 207 -1.31 19.62 -0.34
C ILE A 207 -0.48 20.58 0.51
N LYS A 208 -0.30 21.84 0.08
CA LYS A 208 0.47 22.83 0.85
C LYS A 208 -0.13 23.06 2.23
N THR A 209 -1.46 23.10 2.34
CA THR A 209 -2.16 23.30 3.61
C THR A 209 -1.92 22.12 4.55
N LEU A 210 -2.19 20.89 4.10
CA LEU A 210 -2.03 19.71 4.94
C LEU A 210 -0.56 19.44 5.28
N LYS A 211 0.38 19.72 4.37
CA LYS A 211 1.82 19.51 4.60
C LYS A 211 2.35 20.27 5.81
N THR A 212 1.72 21.39 6.19
CA THR A 212 2.10 22.12 7.42
C THR A 212 1.79 21.37 8.72
N LYS A 213 0.96 20.32 8.66
CA LYS A 213 0.47 19.56 9.81
C LYS A 213 1.06 18.14 9.91
N VAL A 214 1.82 17.70 8.88
CA VAL A 214 2.25 16.30 8.74
C VAL A 214 3.73 16.18 8.36
N ASP A 215 4.35 15.09 8.79
CA ASP A 215 5.74 14.77 8.49
C ASP A 215 5.88 14.12 7.11
N LEU A 216 4.92 13.29 6.71
CA LEU A 216 4.81 12.65 5.40
C LEU A 216 3.52 13.01 4.69
N MET A 217 3.58 13.15 3.37
CA MET A 217 2.42 13.39 2.52
C MET A 217 2.30 12.32 1.43
N ILE A 218 1.22 11.55 1.45
CA ILE A 218 0.91 10.54 0.44
C ILE A 218 -0.28 11.02 -0.38
N VAL A 219 -0.12 11.10 -1.70
CA VAL A 219 -1.16 11.63 -2.60
C VAL A 219 -1.57 10.55 -3.59
N SER A 220 -2.86 10.24 -3.62
CA SER A 220 -3.45 9.30 -4.57
C SER A 220 -4.20 10.01 -5.68
N PHE A 221 -4.08 9.51 -6.90
CA PHE A 221 -4.72 10.04 -8.08
C PHE A 221 -5.46 8.98 -8.87
N HIS A 222 -6.67 9.32 -9.30
CA HIS A 222 -7.43 8.56 -10.28
C HIS A 222 -7.43 9.32 -11.62
N TRP A 223 -6.65 8.83 -12.59
CA TRP A 223 -6.21 9.64 -13.74
C TRP A 223 -5.80 8.85 -15.00
N GLY A 224 -5.48 9.56 -16.08
CA GLY A 224 -4.96 8.93 -17.29
C GLY A 224 -6.05 8.34 -18.17
N SER A 225 -5.77 7.21 -18.83
CA SER A 225 -6.68 6.58 -19.78
C SER A 225 -6.69 5.07 -19.58
N GLU A 226 -7.89 4.48 -19.64
CA GLU A 226 -8.08 3.04 -19.52
C GLU A 226 -7.17 2.26 -20.49
N LEU A 227 -6.55 1.20 -19.97
CA LEU A 227 -5.66 0.27 -20.65
C LEU A 227 -4.37 0.87 -21.23
N ALA A 228 -4.13 2.18 -21.07
CA ALA A 228 -2.90 2.82 -21.50
C ALA A 228 -1.73 2.34 -20.64
N VAL A 229 -0.74 1.70 -21.25
CA VAL A 229 0.46 1.20 -20.54
C VAL A 229 1.52 2.27 -20.30
N LYS A 230 1.41 3.43 -20.97
CA LYS A 230 2.29 4.60 -20.81
C LYS A 230 1.50 5.75 -20.19
N PRO A 231 2.07 6.49 -19.21
CA PRO A 231 1.40 7.64 -18.64
C PRO A 231 1.18 8.77 -19.65
N SER A 232 0.05 9.47 -19.53
CA SER A 232 -0.29 10.64 -20.35
C SER A 232 0.47 11.89 -19.91
N PRO A 233 0.63 12.91 -20.77
CA PRO A 233 1.19 14.21 -20.38
C PRO A 233 0.52 14.84 -19.15
N LYS A 234 -0.81 14.65 -19.02
CA LYS A 234 -1.56 15.16 -17.87
C LYS A 234 -1.18 14.46 -16.58
N GLN A 235 -0.92 13.14 -16.61
CA GLN A 235 -0.44 12.42 -15.42
C GLN A 235 0.92 12.96 -14.95
N TYR A 236 1.85 13.22 -15.88
CA TYR A 236 3.14 13.85 -15.54
C TYR A 236 2.95 15.24 -14.92
N GLU A 237 2.11 16.08 -15.53
CA GLU A 237 1.82 17.43 -15.02
C GLU A 237 1.27 17.39 -13.58
N LEU A 238 0.26 16.56 -13.32
CA LEU A 238 -0.35 16.45 -11.99
C LEU A 238 0.62 15.88 -10.95
N ALA A 239 1.43 14.89 -11.32
CA ALA A 239 2.48 14.34 -10.45
C ALA A 239 3.54 15.39 -10.10
N LYS A 240 4.00 16.19 -11.07
CA LYS A 240 4.94 17.31 -10.83
C LYS A 240 4.35 18.31 -9.84
N ILE A 241 3.10 18.75 -10.07
CA ILE A 241 2.41 19.71 -9.17
C ILE A 241 2.30 19.15 -7.74
N ALA A 242 1.96 17.87 -7.59
CA ALA A 242 1.83 17.24 -6.27
C ALA A 242 3.16 17.20 -5.51
N VAL A 243 4.23 16.74 -6.18
CA VAL A 243 5.58 16.68 -5.58
C VAL A 243 6.07 18.08 -5.22
N GLU A 244 5.93 19.06 -6.11
CA GLU A 244 6.32 20.46 -5.86
C GLU A 244 5.49 21.13 -4.76
N ALA A 245 4.26 20.66 -4.52
CA ALA A 245 3.42 21.13 -3.42
C ALA A 245 3.77 20.48 -2.08
N GLY A 246 4.53 19.38 -2.07
CA GLY A 246 5.03 18.73 -0.87
C GLY A 246 4.69 17.24 -0.72
N ALA A 247 4.22 16.56 -1.77
CA ALA A 247 4.00 15.12 -1.75
C ALA A 247 5.34 14.36 -1.59
N ASP A 248 5.37 13.41 -0.66
CA ASP A 248 6.50 12.51 -0.43
C ASP A 248 6.38 11.20 -1.23
N LEU A 249 5.14 10.81 -1.58
CA LEU A 249 4.81 9.67 -2.43
C LEU A 249 3.55 9.97 -3.22
N VAL A 250 3.56 9.66 -4.52
CA VAL A 250 2.39 9.77 -5.40
C VAL A 250 1.96 8.38 -5.89
N LEU A 251 0.68 8.07 -5.74
CA LEU A 251 0.05 6.81 -6.11
C LEU A 251 -1.00 7.04 -7.19
N GLY A 252 -1.03 6.18 -8.21
CA GLY A 252 -1.88 6.32 -9.39
C GLY A 252 -2.79 5.12 -9.61
N HIS A 253 -3.97 5.42 -10.15
CA HIS A 253 -5.14 4.54 -10.32
C HIS A 253 -5.87 4.92 -11.61
N HIS A 254 -6.82 4.08 -12.06
CA HIS A 254 -7.70 4.24 -13.25
C HIS A 254 -7.27 3.52 -14.54
N PRO A 255 -5.99 3.47 -14.98
CA PRO A 255 -5.67 2.78 -16.22
C PRO A 255 -6.05 1.29 -16.24
N HIS A 256 -6.41 0.70 -15.09
CA HIS A 256 -6.79 -0.71 -14.91
C HIS A 256 -5.70 -1.72 -15.31
N VAL A 257 -4.52 -1.22 -15.67
CA VAL A 257 -3.29 -1.98 -15.95
C VAL A 257 -2.13 -1.29 -15.24
N LEU A 258 -1.09 -2.04 -14.88
CA LEU A 258 0.13 -1.43 -14.32
C LEU A 258 0.69 -0.33 -15.25
N GLN A 259 1.20 0.75 -14.70
CA GLN A 259 2.09 1.66 -15.41
C GLN A 259 3.43 1.71 -14.68
N GLY A 260 4.42 2.38 -15.28
CA GLY A 260 5.76 2.47 -14.71
C GLY A 260 5.80 3.20 -13.36
N ILE A 261 6.88 3.00 -12.62
CA ILE A 261 7.18 3.72 -11.38
C ILE A 261 8.36 4.66 -11.66
N GLY A 262 8.13 5.97 -11.57
CA GLY A 262 9.14 6.99 -11.78
C GLY A 262 9.63 7.66 -10.50
N GLU A 263 10.65 8.49 -10.64
CA GLU A 263 11.10 9.39 -9.58
C GLU A 263 11.18 10.82 -10.11
N TYR A 264 10.57 11.78 -9.41
CA TYR A 264 10.67 13.21 -9.70
C TYR A 264 11.13 13.96 -8.44
N GLN A 265 12.21 14.74 -8.55
CA GLN A 265 12.82 15.46 -7.42
C GLN A 265 13.09 14.57 -6.19
N GLY A 266 13.52 13.32 -6.40
CA GLY A 266 13.79 12.36 -5.33
C GLY A 266 12.54 11.75 -4.69
N LYS A 267 11.35 12.01 -5.23
CA LYS A 267 10.07 11.45 -4.76
C LYS A 267 9.53 10.42 -5.73
N THR A 268 9.03 9.31 -5.21
CA THR A 268 8.50 8.23 -6.04
C THR A 268 7.10 8.55 -6.54
N VAL A 269 6.86 8.26 -7.82
CA VAL A 269 5.57 8.39 -8.49
C VAL A 269 5.20 7.05 -9.11
N VAL A 270 4.19 6.39 -8.56
CA VAL A 270 3.59 5.17 -9.11
C VAL A 270 2.44 5.59 -10.02
N PHE A 271 2.56 5.39 -11.33
CA PHE A 271 1.55 5.94 -12.26
C PHE A 271 0.26 5.12 -12.33
N SER A 272 0.32 3.80 -12.14
CA SER A 272 -0.86 2.93 -12.03
C SER A 272 -0.50 1.59 -11.41
N LEU A 273 -1.32 1.16 -10.45
CA LEU A 273 -1.22 -0.16 -9.79
C LEU A 273 -2.11 -1.24 -10.44
N GLY A 274 -2.92 -0.89 -11.45
CA GLY A 274 -3.88 -1.79 -12.08
C GLY A 274 -5.03 -2.17 -11.16
N ASN A 275 -5.82 -3.18 -11.57
CA ASN A 275 -6.94 -3.68 -10.77
C ASN A 275 -6.46 -4.63 -9.66
N PHE A 276 -6.94 -4.44 -8.44
CA PHE A 276 -6.65 -5.31 -7.30
C PHE A 276 -7.86 -6.20 -7.00
N CYS A 277 -8.79 -5.79 -6.13
CA CYS A 277 -10.05 -6.51 -5.89
C CYS A 277 -11.19 -5.85 -6.68
N PHE A 278 -11.41 -6.27 -7.92
CA PHE A 278 -12.23 -5.50 -8.87
C PHE A 278 -13.42 -6.31 -9.42
N GLY A 279 -14.61 -6.08 -8.85
CA GLY A 279 -15.85 -6.76 -9.22
C GLY A 279 -16.53 -6.22 -10.48
N ALA A 280 -16.13 -5.04 -10.94
CA ALA A 280 -16.62 -4.43 -12.17
C ALA A 280 -16.11 -5.11 -13.46
N ASN A 281 -15.18 -6.07 -13.37
CA ASN A 281 -14.69 -6.83 -14.52
C ASN A 281 -14.64 -8.34 -14.23
N ARG A 282 -15.54 -9.10 -14.84
CA ARG A 282 -15.62 -10.57 -14.69
C ARG A 282 -14.62 -11.34 -15.54
N LEU A 283 -14.14 -10.75 -16.63
CA LEU A 283 -13.23 -11.39 -17.60
C LEU A 283 -12.07 -10.43 -17.92
N PRO A 284 -11.22 -10.12 -16.92
CA PRO A 284 -10.09 -9.22 -17.11
C PRO A 284 -9.09 -9.82 -18.09
N HIS A 285 -8.75 -9.03 -19.11
CA HIS A 285 -7.71 -9.36 -20.09
C HIS A 285 -6.31 -9.24 -19.47
N ASP A 286 -6.03 -8.17 -18.73
CA ASP A 286 -4.83 -8.04 -17.89
C ASP A 286 -5.24 -8.26 -16.44
N ARG A 287 -4.55 -9.17 -15.76
CA ARG A 287 -4.82 -9.58 -14.36
C ARG A 287 -3.67 -9.23 -13.45
N ASP A 288 -2.61 -8.67 -14.01
CA ASP A 288 -1.40 -8.39 -13.26
C ASP A 288 -1.59 -7.13 -12.45
N THR A 289 -1.26 -7.25 -11.17
CA THR A 289 -1.21 -6.14 -10.23
C THR A 289 -0.03 -6.35 -9.28
N ILE A 290 0.17 -5.45 -8.34
CA ILE A 290 1.21 -5.55 -7.33
C ILE A 290 0.66 -5.05 -6.00
N ILE A 291 1.18 -5.58 -4.91
CA ILE A 291 1.23 -4.83 -3.66
C ILE A 291 2.51 -3.99 -3.74
N TYR A 292 2.35 -2.68 -3.76
CA TYR A 292 3.47 -1.74 -3.72
C TYR A 292 3.72 -1.33 -2.28
N GLN A 293 4.81 -1.83 -1.69
CA GLN A 293 5.22 -1.41 -0.36
C GLN A 293 6.25 -0.29 -0.45
N HIS A 294 6.05 0.77 0.31
CA HIS A 294 7.01 1.85 0.46
C HIS A 294 7.43 1.98 1.90
N ARG A 295 8.73 1.83 2.15
CA ARG A 295 9.34 1.98 3.47
C ARG A 295 9.93 3.38 3.59
N PHE A 296 9.46 4.14 4.57
CA PHE A 296 10.03 5.40 4.98
C PHE A 296 10.88 5.18 6.23
N ILE A 297 12.15 5.55 6.16
CA ILE A 297 13.13 5.33 7.23
C ILE A 297 13.49 6.68 7.84
N PHE A 298 13.21 6.82 9.12
CA PHE A 298 13.45 8.02 9.90
C PHE A 298 14.58 7.82 10.89
N LYS A 299 15.42 8.86 11.02
CA LYS A 299 16.43 8.97 12.08
C LYS A 299 16.29 10.35 12.70
N ASN A 300 16.20 10.41 14.03
CA ASN A 300 15.98 11.67 14.77
C ASN A 300 14.77 12.48 14.26
N GLY A 301 13.65 11.81 13.95
CA GLY A 301 12.43 12.45 13.46
C GLY A 301 12.53 13.00 12.02
N LYS A 302 13.63 12.77 11.30
CA LYS A 302 13.81 13.19 9.90
C LYS A 302 13.80 11.99 8.98
N LEU A 303 13.07 12.09 7.86
CA LEU A 303 13.13 11.12 6.78
C LEU A 303 14.54 11.13 6.18
N VAL A 304 15.26 10.00 6.27
CA VAL A 304 16.64 9.88 5.77
C VAL A 304 16.74 8.99 4.53
N LYS A 305 15.80 8.07 4.36
CA LYS A 305 15.79 7.12 3.24
C LYS A 305 14.38 6.62 2.96
N SER A 306 14.11 6.32 1.70
CA SER A 306 12.97 5.54 1.27
C SER A 306 13.40 4.30 0.50
N GLN A 307 12.57 3.26 0.51
CA GLN A 307 12.76 2.05 -0.29
C GLN A 307 11.42 1.49 -0.72
N ASN A 308 11.28 1.16 -2.01
CA ASN A 308 10.13 0.43 -2.50
C ASN A 308 10.39 -1.09 -2.54
N ILE A 309 9.33 -1.85 -2.26
CA ILE A 309 9.28 -3.30 -2.37
C ILE A 309 8.09 -3.62 -3.28
N ILE A 310 8.35 -4.38 -4.32
CA ILE A 310 7.32 -4.82 -5.28
C ILE A 310 6.99 -6.27 -4.96
N ILE A 311 5.71 -6.55 -4.70
CA ILE A 311 5.19 -7.91 -4.51
C ILE A 311 4.21 -8.20 -5.66
N PRO A 312 4.64 -8.97 -6.67
CA PRO A 312 3.81 -9.34 -7.80
C PRO A 312 2.55 -10.09 -7.37
N CYS A 313 1.41 -9.66 -7.89
CA CYS A 313 0.13 -10.28 -7.61
C CYS A 313 -0.67 -10.48 -8.90
N SER A 314 -1.65 -11.37 -8.85
CA SER A 314 -2.76 -11.38 -9.78
C SER A 314 -4.02 -10.98 -9.05
N MET A 315 -4.94 -10.26 -9.70
CA MET A 315 -6.23 -9.89 -9.14
C MET A 315 -7.18 -11.07 -8.90
N THR A 316 -6.84 -12.25 -9.44
CA THR A 316 -7.66 -13.47 -9.38
C THR A 316 -6.77 -14.71 -9.27
N THR A 317 -7.31 -15.79 -8.68
CA THR A 317 -6.60 -17.08 -8.65
C THR A 317 -6.75 -17.87 -9.96
N THR A 318 -7.75 -17.55 -10.79
CA THR A 318 -8.13 -18.40 -11.91
C THR A 318 -7.64 -17.88 -13.25
N ARG A 319 -7.51 -18.79 -14.22
CA ARG A 319 -7.28 -18.43 -15.61
C ARG A 319 -8.55 -18.00 -16.37
N GLY A 320 -9.73 -18.20 -15.79
CA GLY A 320 -11.02 -18.00 -16.42
C GLY A 320 -11.74 -16.77 -15.87
N LEU A 321 -12.84 -17.02 -15.16
CA LEU A 321 -13.65 -15.99 -14.52
C LEU A 321 -12.90 -15.39 -13.32
N ASN A 322 -13.01 -14.07 -13.19
CA ASN A 322 -12.51 -13.36 -12.02
C ASN A 322 -13.26 -13.85 -10.77
N ASP A 323 -12.53 -14.45 -9.85
CA ASP A 323 -12.98 -14.88 -8.53
C ASP A 323 -12.75 -13.82 -7.44
N PHE A 324 -12.28 -12.64 -7.83
CA PHE A 324 -12.10 -11.45 -6.99
C PHE A 324 -11.19 -11.65 -5.78
N GLN A 325 -10.25 -12.60 -5.87
CA GLN A 325 -9.31 -12.92 -4.80
C GLN A 325 -7.85 -12.62 -5.21
N PRO A 326 -7.34 -11.40 -4.96
CA PRO A 326 -5.96 -11.06 -5.24
C PRO A 326 -5.00 -12.04 -4.57
N THR A 327 -3.98 -12.47 -5.31
CA THR A 327 -3.09 -13.56 -4.92
C THR A 327 -1.66 -13.23 -5.27
N ILE A 328 -0.76 -13.43 -4.31
CA ILE A 328 0.69 -13.25 -4.51
C ILE A 328 1.19 -14.28 -5.52
N LEU A 329 1.92 -13.81 -6.52
CA LEU A 329 2.54 -14.66 -7.54
C LEU A 329 3.91 -15.12 -7.08
N SER A 330 4.30 -16.31 -7.54
CA SER A 330 5.63 -16.89 -7.31
C SER A 330 6.25 -17.40 -8.62
N GLY A 331 7.54 -17.76 -8.58
CA GLY A 331 8.26 -18.37 -9.70
C GLY A 331 8.20 -17.54 -10.99
N GLY A 332 7.95 -18.21 -12.12
CA GLY A 332 7.92 -17.60 -13.46
C GLY A 332 6.87 -16.50 -13.61
N GLU A 333 5.70 -16.64 -13.00
CA GLU A 333 4.65 -15.62 -13.07
C GLU A 333 5.04 -14.34 -12.31
N ALA A 334 5.66 -14.48 -11.13
CA ALA A 334 6.20 -13.33 -10.41
C ALA A 334 7.27 -12.60 -11.21
N LEU A 335 8.19 -13.35 -11.85
CA LEU A 335 9.22 -12.77 -12.71
C LEU A 335 8.62 -12.06 -13.93
N ARG A 336 7.60 -12.66 -14.56
CA ARG A 336 6.87 -12.07 -15.70
C ARG A 336 6.25 -10.72 -15.34
N VAL A 337 5.59 -10.62 -14.17
CA VAL A 337 4.98 -9.36 -13.71
C VAL A 337 6.04 -8.32 -13.33
N ARG A 338 7.14 -8.73 -12.68
CA ARG A 338 8.27 -7.82 -12.41
C ARG A 338 8.87 -7.28 -13.70
N GLN A 339 9.06 -8.14 -14.70
CA GLN A 339 9.60 -7.75 -16.00
C GLN A 339 8.65 -6.78 -16.73
N LYS A 340 7.33 -7.07 -16.73
CA LYS A 340 6.31 -6.14 -17.24
C LYS A 340 6.41 -4.76 -16.58
N LEU A 341 6.50 -4.71 -15.24
CA LEU A 341 6.62 -3.45 -14.52
C LEU A 341 7.94 -2.73 -14.82
N PHE A 342 9.04 -3.47 -14.93
CA PHE A 342 10.35 -2.94 -15.29
C PHE A 342 10.31 -2.28 -16.68
N GLU A 343 9.78 -2.97 -17.69
CA GLU A 343 9.62 -2.43 -19.05
C GLU A 343 8.78 -1.15 -19.07
N ARG A 344 7.64 -1.14 -18.34
CA ARG A 344 6.79 0.05 -18.22
C ARG A 344 7.50 1.19 -17.48
N THR A 345 8.36 0.87 -16.51
CA THR A 345 9.20 1.83 -15.80
C THR A 345 10.26 2.46 -16.72
N GLN A 346 10.83 1.69 -17.65
CA GLN A 346 11.75 2.24 -18.66
C GLN A 346 11.05 3.20 -19.65
N MET A 347 9.72 3.20 -19.73
CA MET A 347 8.95 4.16 -20.54
C MET A 347 8.75 5.51 -19.84
N ILE A 348 9.11 5.61 -18.56
CA ILE A 348 8.97 6.84 -17.78
C ILE A 348 10.10 7.80 -18.14
N VAL A 349 9.72 8.88 -18.80
CA VAL A 349 10.63 9.97 -19.16
C VAL A 349 9.96 11.24 -18.70
N TRP A 350 10.54 11.88 -17.69
CA TRP A 350 10.04 13.17 -17.23
C TRP A 350 10.28 14.20 -18.33
N PRO A 351 9.23 14.84 -18.86
CA PRO A 351 9.42 15.94 -19.79
C PRO A 351 10.17 17.06 -19.06
N ASP A 352 11.01 17.81 -19.79
CA ASP A 352 11.70 18.98 -19.24
C ASP A 352 10.74 20.02 -18.66
#